data_AF-A0A380PW31-F1
#
_entry.id   AF-A0A380PW31-F1
#
_cell.length_a   1.000
_cell.length_b   1.000
_cell.length_c   1.000
_cell.angle_alpha   90.00
_cell.angle_beta   90.00
_cell.angle_gamma   90.00
#
_symmetry.space_group_name_H-M   'P 1'
#
loop_
_entity.id
_entity.type
_entity.pdbx_description
1 polymer ?
#
loop_
_entity_poly.entity_id
_entity_poly.type
_entity_poly.pdbx_seq_one_letter_code
_entity_poly.pdbx_strand_id
1 'polypeptide(L)'
;MDKKIFKSLKLLIPFWERSSEPWAVKDSQSRFVYANLRVNKLFNLPDKYNIEGRLDGEIPTPAAEFQEEFQRQDRKVVLLQDRVTSVDIQLYDGVSYFTPYFCDKFPLIDENGVSQGIIWHGSPVTDTILSRLNKIKVPTSLMFTPPSDLFSKREWEVLFYILHAFSSREIAKRLQLSSGSVNNIIQKIYSKAGVTNRRQAVEYCYENKIDNYVPQSFFEYSGSFPLM
;
A
#
# COMPACT_ATOMS: atom_id res chain seq x y z
N MET A 1 -16.68 19.31 -5.76
CA MET A 1 -15.59 19.28 -6.74
C MET A 1 -15.80 20.33 -7.81
N ASP A 2 -14.74 21.01 -8.23
CA ASP A 2 -14.81 22.02 -9.29
C ASP A 2 -15.32 21.37 -10.59
N LYS A 3 -16.39 21.93 -11.20
CA LYS A 3 -16.99 21.39 -12.45
C LYS A 3 -15.94 21.24 -13.58
N LYS A 4 -14.83 21.97 -13.46
CA LYS A 4 -13.69 21.97 -14.38
C LYS A 4 -12.90 20.66 -14.33
N ILE A 5 -12.61 20.11 -13.14
CA ILE A 5 -11.84 18.86 -12.97
C ILE A 5 -12.63 17.67 -13.51
N PHE A 6 -13.94 17.57 -13.19
CA PHE A 6 -14.79 16.51 -13.74
C PHE A 6 -14.85 16.54 -15.27
N LYS A 7 -14.83 17.74 -15.86
CA LYS A 7 -14.80 17.92 -17.31
C LYS A 7 -13.49 17.42 -17.91
N SER A 8 -12.36 17.58 -17.22
CA SER A 8 -11.05 17.08 -17.65
C SER A 8 -10.94 15.55 -17.58
N LEU A 9 -11.63 14.91 -16.63
CA LEU A 9 -11.65 13.44 -16.50
C LEU A 9 -12.47 12.73 -17.59
N LYS A 10 -13.27 13.45 -18.38
CA LYS A 10 -14.15 12.86 -19.39
C LYS A 10 -13.45 11.97 -20.42
N LEU A 11 -12.17 12.23 -20.70
CA LEU A 11 -11.40 11.39 -21.64
C LEU A 11 -10.96 10.06 -21.01
N LEU A 12 -10.81 10.00 -19.69
CA LEU A 12 -10.37 8.80 -18.96
C LEU A 12 -11.54 7.88 -18.60
N ILE A 13 -12.73 8.43 -18.38
CA ILE A 13 -13.93 7.65 -18.01
C ILE A 13 -14.19 6.47 -18.98
N PRO A 14 -14.20 6.63 -20.32
CA PRO A 14 -14.41 5.49 -21.22
C PRO A 14 -13.37 4.38 -21.11
N PHE A 15 -12.13 4.73 -20.74
CA PHE A 15 -11.07 3.75 -20.48
C PHE A 15 -11.36 2.99 -19.17
N TRP A 16 -11.68 3.71 -18.09
CA TRP A 16 -12.01 3.10 -16.80
C TRP A 16 -13.26 2.22 -16.85
N GLU A 17 -14.31 2.65 -17.55
CA GLU A 17 -15.55 1.85 -17.71
C GLU A 17 -15.34 0.54 -18.47
N ARG A 18 -14.34 0.48 -19.37
CA ARG A 18 -13.99 -0.74 -20.12
C ARG A 18 -12.96 -1.61 -19.43
N SER A 19 -12.28 -1.08 -18.40
CA SER A 19 -11.25 -1.82 -17.67
C SER A 19 -11.86 -2.94 -16.83
N SER A 20 -11.19 -4.10 -16.82
CA SER A 20 -11.50 -5.20 -15.89
C SER A 20 -11.01 -4.94 -14.47
N GLU A 21 -10.29 -3.84 -14.26
CA GLU A 21 -9.69 -3.47 -12.98
C GLU A 21 -10.46 -2.32 -12.31
N PRO A 22 -10.47 -2.26 -10.97
CA PRO A 22 -11.16 -1.22 -10.23
C PRO A 22 -10.41 0.12 -10.33
N TRP A 23 -11.14 1.16 -10.77
CA TRP A 23 -10.64 2.54 -10.86
C TRP A 23 -11.56 3.48 -10.13
N ALA A 24 -11.00 4.37 -9.33
CA ALA A 24 -11.73 5.40 -8.62
C ALA A 24 -11.00 6.74 -8.65
N VAL A 25 -11.75 7.81 -8.47
CA VAL A 25 -11.22 9.15 -8.23
C VAL A 25 -11.76 9.64 -6.92
N LYS A 26 -10.90 10.20 -6.07
CA LYS A 26 -11.30 10.89 -4.84
C LYS A 26 -10.87 12.34 -4.88
N ASP A 27 -11.66 13.22 -4.27
CA ASP A 27 -11.30 14.62 -4.11
C ASP A 27 -10.27 14.83 -2.98
N SER A 28 -9.90 16.08 -2.74
CA SER A 28 -8.96 16.47 -1.68
C SER A 28 -9.42 16.16 -0.25
N GLN A 29 -10.70 15.80 -0.06
CA GLN A 29 -11.27 15.35 1.21
C GLN A 29 -11.39 13.82 1.28
N SER A 30 -10.79 13.10 0.32
CA SER A 30 -10.88 11.65 0.16
C SER A 30 -12.32 11.15 -0.06
N ARG A 31 -13.22 11.99 -0.59
CA ARG A 31 -14.56 11.54 -1.00
C ARG A 31 -14.52 11.01 -2.42
N PHE A 32 -15.18 9.89 -2.67
CA PHE A 32 -15.33 9.35 -4.01
C PHE A 32 -16.05 10.36 -4.91
N VAL A 33 -15.45 10.65 -6.05
CA VAL A 33 -16.01 11.52 -7.09
C VAL A 33 -16.52 10.69 -8.26
N TYR A 34 -15.82 9.58 -8.52
CA TYR A 34 -16.11 8.65 -9.59
C TYR A 34 -15.57 7.29 -9.18
N ALA A 35 -16.25 6.23 -9.60
CA ALA A 35 -15.70 4.88 -9.59
C ALA A 35 -16.34 4.08 -10.72
N ASN A 36 -15.55 3.24 -11.39
CA ASN A 36 -16.11 2.32 -12.37
C ASN A 36 -16.88 1.17 -11.69
N LEU A 37 -17.69 0.44 -12.46
CA LEU A 37 -18.48 -0.69 -11.95
C LEU A 37 -17.64 -1.75 -11.24
N ARG A 38 -16.36 -1.91 -11.62
CA ARG A 38 -15.47 -2.89 -11.03
C ARG A 38 -15.14 -2.59 -9.55
N VAL A 39 -15.18 -1.33 -9.12
CA VAL A 39 -15.05 -0.94 -7.70
C VAL A 39 -16.24 -1.46 -6.87
N ASN A 40 -17.47 -1.32 -7.38
CA ASN A 40 -18.65 -1.86 -6.70
C ASN A 40 -18.52 -3.39 -6.52
N LYS A 41 -18.08 -4.09 -7.57
CA LYS A 41 -17.82 -5.54 -7.51
C LYS A 41 -16.72 -5.89 -6.49
N LEU A 42 -15.63 -5.11 -6.46
CA LEU A 42 -14.52 -5.31 -5.52
C LEU A 42 -15.02 -5.26 -4.07
N PHE A 43 -15.86 -4.27 -3.74
CA PHE A 43 -16.40 -4.11 -2.39
C PHE A 43 -17.65 -4.96 -2.12
N ASN A 44 -18.02 -5.87 -3.03
CA ASN A 44 -19.23 -6.70 -2.94
C ASN A 44 -20.53 -5.88 -2.80
N LEU A 45 -20.61 -4.78 -3.54
CA LEU A 45 -21.75 -3.87 -3.56
C LEU A 45 -22.66 -4.20 -4.76
N PRO A 46 -23.97 -3.87 -4.70
CA PRO A 46 -24.84 -3.92 -5.86
C PRO A 46 -24.29 -3.09 -7.02
N ASP A 47 -24.48 -3.55 -8.26
CA ASP A 47 -23.98 -2.84 -9.46
C ASP A 47 -24.41 -1.36 -9.53
N LYS A 48 -25.63 -1.06 -9.06
CA LYS A 48 -26.22 0.30 -9.03
C LYS A 48 -25.95 1.07 -7.74
N TYR A 49 -25.08 0.57 -6.87
CA TYR A 49 -24.73 1.27 -5.64
C TYR A 49 -24.02 2.59 -6.00
N ASN A 50 -24.52 3.71 -5.47
CA ASN A 50 -23.91 5.01 -5.69
C ASN A 50 -22.83 5.26 -4.63
N ILE A 51 -21.57 5.13 -5.06
CA ILE A 51 -20.39 5.38 -4.23
C ILE A 51 -20.00 6.86 -4.18
N GLU A 52 -20.41 7.66 -5.17
CA GLU A 52 -20.01 9.06 -5.28
C GLU A 52 -20.52 9.90 -4.09
N GLY A 53 -19.68 10.81 -3.63
CA GLY A 53 -19.86 11.67 -2.46
C GLY A 53 -19.49 11.04 -1.12
N ARG A 54 -19.29 9.71 -1.08
CA ARG A 54 -19.01 8.98 0.16
C ARG A 54 -17.52 8.93 0.50
N LEU A 55 -17.21 8.77 1.77
CA LEU A 55 -15.90 8.37 2.27
C LEU A 55 -15.79 6.84 2.30
N ASP A 56 -14.57 6.29 2.37
CA ASP A 56 -14.34 4.84 2.48
C ASP A 56 -15.12 4.18 3.63
N GLY A 57 -15.19 4.86 4.78
CA GLY A 57 -15.89 4.39 5.98
C GLY A 57 -17.43 4.41 5.86
N GLU A 58 -17.97 5.09 4.85
CA GLU A 58 -19.42 5.15 4.56
C GLU A 58 -19.85 4.07 3.56
N ILE A 59 -18.90 3.27 3.06
CA ILE A 59 -19.15 2.17 2.12
C ILE A 59 -19.47 0.90 2.92
N PRO A 60 -20.55 0.15 2.61
CA PRO A 60 -20.93 -1.05 3.35
C PRO A 60 -20.06 -2.23 2.94
N THR A 61 -18.79 -2.19 3.35
CA THR A 61 -17.77 -3.20 3.06
C THR A 61 -16.85 -3.34 4.28
N PRO A 62 -16.27 -4.53 4.56
CA PRO A 62 -15.31 -4.69 5.65
C PRO A 62 -14.10 -3.74 5.53
N ALA A 63 -13.71 -3.37 4.31
CA ALA A 63 -12.61 -2.43 4.08
C ALA A 63 -12.88 -1.02 4.65
N ALA A 64 -14.13 -0.67 4.99
CA ALA A 64 -14.51 0.61 5.57
C ALA A 64 -13.78 0.93 6.88
N GLU A 65 -13.42 -0.11 7.66
CA GLU A 65 -12.66 0.03 8.91
C GLU A 65 -11.26 0.63 8.70
N PHE A 66 -10.72 0.56 7.48
CA PHE A 66 -9.39 1.03 7.12
C PHE A 66 -9.38 2.47 6.57
N GLN A 67 -10.50 3.19 6.66
CA GLN A 67 -10.62 4.57 6.15
C GLN A 67 -9.46 5.47 6.57
N GLU A 68 -9.05 5.44 7.85
CA GLU A 68 -7.97 6.31 8.34
C GLU A 68 -6.64 6.06 7.62
N GLU A 69 -6.34 4.79 7.33
CA GLU A 69 -5.13 4.38 6.62
C GLU A 69 -5.20 4.82 5.15
N PHE A 70 -6.34 4.58 4.50
CA PHE A 70 -6.55 4.99 3.11
C PHE A 70 -6.42 6.50 2.95
N GLN A 71 -7.00 7.29 3.84
CA GLN A 71 -6.87 8.75 3.82
C GLN A 71 -5.45 9.22 4.14
N ARG A 72 -4.69 8.49 4.99
CA ARG A 72 -3.28 8.81 5.24
C ARG A 72 -2.46 8.64 3.97
N GLN A 73 -2.69 7.57 3.22
CA GLN A 73 -2.05 7.34 1.93
C GLN A 73 -2.45 8.41 0.90
N ASP A 74 -3.74 8.78 0.83
CA ASP A 74 -4.21 9.84 -0.07
C ASP A 74 -3.49 11.17 0.22
N ARG A 75 -3.39 11.55 1.50
CA ARG A 75 -2.62 12.74 1.92
C ARG A 75 -1.13 12.64 1.56
N LYS A 76 -0.54 11.45 1.67
CA LYS A 76 0.87 11.21 1.29
C LYS A 76 1.08 11.44 -0.21
N VAL A 77 0.17 11.01 -1.07
CA VAL A 77 0.21 11.28 -2.52
C VAL A 77 0.16 12.78 -2.81
N VAL A 78 -0.77 13.49 -2.16
CA VAL A 78 -0.90 14.95 -2.30
C VAL A 78 0.37 15.66 -1.83
N LEU A 79 1.01 15.21 -0.76
CA LEU A 79 2.25 15.81 -0.27
C LEU A 79 3.45 15.52 -1.18
N LEU A 80 3.58 14.27 -1.66
CA LEU A 80 4.70 13.85 -2.50
C LEU A 80 4.59 14.35 -3.95
N GLN A 81 3.37 14.69 -4.41
CA GLN A 81 3.09 14.92 -5.83
C GLN A 81 3.54 13.75 -6.72
N ASP A 82 3.52 12.53 -6.17
CA ASP A 82 3.94 11.30 -6.84
C ASP A 82 3.14 10.09 -6.35
N ARG A 83 3.28 8.96 -7.04
CA ARG A 83 2.56 7.72 -6.78
C ARG A 83 2.88 7.16 -5.38
N VAL A 84 1.84 6.71 -4.68
CA VAL A 84 1.96 5.82 -3.52
C VAL A 84 1.33 4.47 -3.85
N THR A 85 2.07 3.40 -3.60
CA THR A 85 1.63 2.01 -3.80
C THR A 85 1.52 1.28 -2.47
N SER A 86 0.38 0.61 -2.24
CA SER A 86 0.15 -0.34 -1.15
C SER A 86 -0.32 -1.70 -1.69
N VAL A 87 -0.35 -2.71 -0.83
CA VAL A 87 -1.11 -3.95 -1.04
C VAL A 87 -2.14 -4.04 0.05
N ASP A 88 -3.40 -4.03 -0.34
CA ASP A 88 -4.50 -4.17 0.59
C ASP A 88 -5.00 -5.61 0.57
N ILE A 89 -5.06 -6.23 1.76
CA ILE A 89 -5.49 -7.61 1.93
C ILE A 89 -6.83 -7.60 2.66
N GLN A 90 -7.92 -7.78 1.93
CA GLN A 90 -9.29 -7.65 2.45
C GLN A 90 -10.22 -8.71 1.88
N LEU A 91 -11.46 -8.76 2.35
CA LEU A 91 -12.52 -9.57 1.75
C LEU A 91 -13.05 -8.86 0.49
N TYR A 92 -12.34 -9.01 -0.63
CA TYR A 92 -12.75 -8.42 -1.91
C TYR A 92 -13.46 -9.42 -2.83
N ASP A 93 -14.17 -8.87 -3.81
CA ASP A 93 -14.90 -9.61 -4.85
C ASP A 93 -15.98 -10.57 -4.31
N GLY A 94 -16.46 -10.32 -3.08
CA GLY A 94 -17.50 -11.12 -2.43
C GLY A 94 -17.07 -12.54 -2.07
N VAL A 95 -15.77 -12.85 -2.12
CA VAL A 95 -15.26 -14.16 -1.70
C VAL A 95 -15.11 -14.23 -0.18
N SER A 96 -15.19 -15.45 0.38
CA SER A 96 -15.15 -15.68 1.83
C SER A 96 -13.74 -15.70 2.43
N TYR A 97 -12.72 -15.40 1.63
CA TYR A 97 -11.31 -15.40 2.04
C TYR A 97 -10.64 -14.08 1.67
N PHE A 98 -9.54 -13.79 2.36
CA PHE A 98 -8.77 -12.57 2.14
C PHE A 98 -8.03 -12.61 0.80
N THR A 99 -8.20 -11.55 0.01
CA THR A 99 -7.56 -11.38 -1.30
C THR A 99 -6.68 -10.13 -1.30
N PRO A 100 -5.40 -10.24 -1.71
CA PRO A 100 -4.50 -9.12 -1.83
C PRO A 100 -4.64 -8.40 -3.17
N TYR A 101 -4.67 -7.07 -3.13
CA TYR A 101 -4.68 -6.18 -4.29
C TYR A 101 -3.56 -5.16 -4.17
N PHE A 102 -2.76 -4.96 -5.22
CA PHE A 102 -1.97 -3.74 -5.36
C PHE A 102 -2.92 -2.57 -5.50
N CYS A 103 -2.62 -1.48 -4.80
CA CYS A 103 -3.41 -0.28 -4.71
C CYS A 103 -2.50 0.91 -5.02
N ASP A 104 -2.54 1.36 -6.26
CA ASP A 104 -1.81 2.52 -6.72
C ASP A 104 -2.65 3.78 -6.59
N LYS A 105 -2.06 4.83 -6.02
CA LYS A 105 -2.66 6.15 -5.88
C LYS A 105 -1.79 7.19 -6.55
N PHE A 106 -2.35 7.88 -7.54
CA PHE A 106 -1.69 8.92 -8.31
C PHE A 106 -2.28 10.30 -7.97
N PRO A 107 -1.48 11.36 -7.93
CA PRO A 107 -2.01 12.70 -7.68
C PRO A 107 -2.84 13.16 -8.88
N LEU A 108 -4.01 13.75 -8.63
CA LEU A 108 -4.81 14.42 -9.65
C LEU A 108 -4.44 15.89 -9.68
N ILE A 109 -3.52 16.26 -10.57
CA ILE A 109 -2.93 17.60 -10.64
C ILE A 109 -3.65 18.45 -11.70
N ASP A 110 -4.00 19.68 -11.35
CA ASP A 110 -4.60 20.64 -12.29
C ASP A 110 -3.56 21.41 -13.14
N GLU A 111 -4.05 22.29 -14.02
CA GLU A 111 -3.22 23.10 -14.92
C GLU A 111 -2.25 24.05 -14.20
N ASN A 112 -2.48 24.34 -12.91
CA ASN A 112 -1.62 25.20 -12.08
C ASN A 112 -0.64 24.40 -11.23
N GLY A 113 -0.59 23.07 -11.39
CA GLY A 113 0.26 22.19 -10.59
C GLY A 113 -0.30 21.90 -9.19
N VAL A 114 -1.58 22.21 -8.94
CA VAL A 114 -2.21 21.97 -7.64
C VAL A 114 -2.92 20.62 -7.64
N SER A 115 -2.65 19.80 -6.63
CA SER A 115 -3.33 18.52 -6.45
C SER A 115 -4.74 18.70 -5.93
N GLN A 116 -5.70 18.19 -6.69
CA GLN A 116 -7.14 18.31 -6.45
C GLN A 116 -7.74 17.06 -5.81
N GLY A 117 -6.93 16.01 -5.63
CA GLY A 117 -7.35 14.71 -5.14
C GLY A 117 -6.41 13.63 -5.66
N ILE A 118 -6.93 12.40 -5.78
CA ILE A 118 -6.17 11.24 -6.24
C ILE A 118 -6.96 10.40 -7.23
N ILE A 119 -6.25 9.76 -8.14
CA ILE A 119 -6.73 8.62 -8.93
C ILE A 119 -6.26 7.37 -8.21
N TRP A 120 -7.16 6.45 -7.91
CA TRP A 120 -6.85 5.16 -7.31
C TRP A 120 -7.11 4.03 -8.33
N HIS A 121 -6.20 3.07 -8.35
CA HIS A 121 -6.23 1.89 -9.20
C HIS A 121 -5.92 0.66 -8.35
N GLY A 122 -6.80 -0.33 -8.41
CA GLY A 122 -6.54 -1.63 -7.81
C GLY A 122 -6.19 -2.66 -8.88
N SER A 123 -5.21 -3.52 -8.63
CA SER A 123 -4.96 -4.71 -9.45
C SER A 123 -4.72 -5.94 -8.56
N PRO A 124 -5.24 -7.12 -8.91
CA PRO A 124 -5.08 -8.30 -8.10
C PRO A 124 -3.60 -8.69 -8.03
N VAL A 125 -3.13 -9.06 -6.84
CA VAL A 125 -1.80 -9.63 -6.69
C VAL A 125 -1.80 -11.03 -7.27
N THR A 126 -0.92 -11.32 -8.22
CA THR A 126 -0.84 -12.63 -8.90
C THR A 126 -0.33 -13.74 -7.98
N ASP A 127 -0.69 -14.99 -8.27
CA ASP A 127 -0.43 -16.18 -7.45
C ASP A 127 1.05 -16.36 -7.04
N THR A 128 1.98 -15.95 -7.91
CA THR A 128 3.42 -15.98 -7.64
C THR A 128 3.84 -15.05 -6.52
N ILE A 129 3.21 -13.88 -6.39
CA ILE A 129 3.44 -12.91 -5.31
C ILE A 129 2.65 -13.33 -4.05
N LEU A 130 1.42 -13.80 -4.22
CA LEU A 130 0.56 -14.37 -3.18
C LEU A 130 1.24 -15.48 -2.35
N SER A 131 1.91 -16.43 -3.02
CA SER A 131 2.67 -17.49 -2.34
C SER A 131 3.75 -16.97 -1.38
N ARG A 132 4.23 -15.73 -1.61
CA ARG A 132 5.25 -15.07 -0.79
C ARG A 132 4.61 -14.26 0.34
N LEU A 133 3.46 -13.64 0.07
CA LEU A 133 2.64 -12.94 1.07
C LEU A 133 2.02 -13.90 2.10
N ASN A 134 1.76 -15.17 1.75
CA ASN A 134 1.28 -16.20 2.70
C ASN A 134 2.20 -16.44 3.92
N LYS A 135 3.42 -15.88 3.94
CA LYS A 135 4.31 -15.88 5.11
C LYS A 135 4.01 -14.76 6.10
N ILE A 136 3.22 -13.77 5.70
CA ILE A 136 2.72 -12.67 6.53
C ILE A 136 1.40 -13.15 7.13
N LYS A 137 1.36 -13.31 8.46
CA LYS A 137 0.31 -14.06 9.16
C LYS A 137 -0.96 -13.25 9.51
N VAL A 138 -1.12 -12.03 9.01
CA VAL A 138 -2.12 -11.09 9.53
C VAL A 138 -2.76 -10.25 8.41
N PRO A 139 -4.07 -9.94 8.46
CA PRO A 139 -4.67 -8.93 7.59
C PRO A 139 -4.07 -7.55 7.92
N THR A 140 -3.42 -6.92 6.94
CA THR A 140 -2.80 -5.59 7.08
C THR A 140 -2.63 -4.98 5.69
N SER A 141 -2.81 -3.66 5.55
CA SER A 141 -2.41 -2.93 4.33
C SER A 141 -0.89 -2.86 4.30
N LEU A 142 -0.25 -3.58 3.40
CA LEU A 142 1.20 -3.62 3.22
C LEU A 142 1.68 -2.41 2.44
N MET A 143 2.72 -1.74 2.92
CA MET A 143 3.28 -0.54 2.30
C MET A 143 4.57 -0.89 1.56
N PHE A 144 4.72 -0.47 0.30
CA PHE A 144 5.99 -0.65 -0.45
C PHE A 144 6.83 0.61 -0.53
N THR A 145 6.29 1.73 -0.03
CA THR A 145 7.05 2.96 0.17
C THR A 145 7.54 3.04 1.62
N PRO A 146 8.81 3.41 1.86
CA PRO A 146 9.32 3.61 3.20
C PRO A 146 8.39 4.52 4.04
N PRO A 147 8.07 4.11 5.28
CA PRO A 147 7.25 4.92 6.19
C PRO A 147 7.91 6.24 6.58
N SER A 148 9.25 6.27 6.62
CA SER A 148 10.05 7.44 6.96
C SER A 148 11.48 7.32 6.41
N ASP A 149 12.20 8.44 6.45
CA ASP A 149 13.62 8.53 6.05
C ASP A 149 14.60 8.18 7.20
N LEU A 150 14.10 7.75 8.35
CA LEU A 150 14.93 7.41 9.52
C LEU A 150 15.91 6.27 9.20
N PHE A 151 15.41 5.25 8.50
CA PHE A 151 16.19 4.10 8.07
C PHE A 151 16.52 4.22 6.58
N SER A 152 17.74 3.87 6.22
CA SER A 152 18.16 3.67 4.84
C SER A 152 17.42 2.48 4.22
N LYS A 153 17.39 2.39 2.89
CA LYS A 153 16.83 1.24 2.15
C LYS A 153 17.31 -0.10 2.73
N ARG A 154 18.60 -0.22 3.05
CA ARG A 154 19.20 -1.46 3.57
C ARG A 154 18.82 -1.75 5.03
N GLU A 155 18.66 -0.72 5.85
CA GLU A 155 18.19 -0.87 7.23
C GLU A 155 16.72 -1.30 7.26
N TRP A 156 15.88 -0.70 6.40
CA TRP A 156 14.50 -1.11 6.19
C TRP A 156 14.37 -2.58 5.77
N GLU A 157 15.23 -3.06 4.88
CA GLU A 157 15.29 -4.47 4.48
C GLU A 157 15.56 -5.42 5.65
N VAL A 158 16.57 -5.08 6.47
CA VAL A 158 16.94 -5.89 7.64
C VAL A 158 15.83 -5.83 8.69
N LEU A 159 15.24 -4.67 8.93
CA LEU A 159 14.15 -4.47 9.89
C LEU A 159 12.91 -5.31 9.54
N PHE A 160 12.54 -5.36 8.25
CA PHE A 160 11.47 -6.24 7.77
C PHE A 160 11.69 -7.71 8.14
N TYR A 161 12.90 -8.23 7.93
CA TYR A 161 13.20 -9.62 8.31
C TYR A 161 13.33 -9.81 9.83
N ILE A 162 13.66 -8.74 10.59
CA ILE A 162 13.61 -8.77 12.05
C ILE A 162 12.17 -9.05 12.52
N LEU A 163 11.19 -8.31 11.98
CA LEU A 163 9.77 -8.44 12.29
C LEU A 163 9.23 -9.84 11.99
N HIS A 164 9.73 -10.48 10.92
CA HIS A 164 9.33 -11.82 10.51
C HIS A 164 10.16 -12.94 11.17
N ALA A 165 10.80 -12.66 12.30
CA ALA A 165 11.53 -13.63 13.13
C ALA A 165 12.72 -14.36 12.45
N PHE A 166 13.27 -13.84 11.35
CA PHE A 166 14.46 -14.42 10.73
C PHE A 166 15.74 -14.17 11.54
N SER A 167 16.57 -15.19 11.70
CA SER A 167 17.90 -15.09 12.31
C SER A 167 18.86 -14.25 11.46
N SER A 168 19.90 -13.66 12.07
CA SER A 168 20.92 -12.90 11.32
C SER A 168 21.56 -13.71 10.18
N ARG A 169 21.67 -15.03 10.35
CA ARG A 169 22.20 -15.93 9.31
C ARG A 169 21.25 -16.09 8.13
N GLU A 170 19.95 -16.17 8.39
CA GLU A 170 18.94 -16.25 7.31
C GLU A 170 18.81 -14.91 6.59
N ILE A 171 18.85 -13.80 7.32
CA ILE A 171 18.88 -12.45 6.74
C ILE A 171 20.09 -12.28 5.83
N ALA A 172 21.28 -12.69 6.30
CA ALA A 172 22.52 -12.64 5.53
C ALA A 172 22.40 -13.40 4.21
N LYS A 173 21.86 -14.62 4.24
CA LYS A 173 21.61 -15.42 3.03
C LYS A 173 20.64 -14.73 2.06
N ARG A 174 19.53 -14.18 2.56
CA ARG A 174 18.48 -13.56 1.73
C ARG A 174 18.96 -12.27 1.07
N LEU A 175 19.68 -11.44 1.80
CA LEU A 175 20.18 -10.15 1.32
C LEU A 175 21.54 -10.24 0.62
N GLN A 176 22.10 -11.45 0.49
CA GLN A 176 23.45 -11.70 -0.05
C GLN A 176 24.53 -10.87 0.67
N LEU A 177 24.45 -10.85 2.00
CA LEU A 177 25.37 -10.14 2.89
C LEU A 177 26.14 -11.11 3.78
N SER A 178 27.22 -10.63 4.40
CA SER A 178 27.86 -11.35 5.50
C SER A 178 27.04 -11.23 6.79
N SER A 179 27.15 -12.22 7.68
CA SER A 179 26.53 -12.15 9.02
C SER A 179 27.04 -10.95 9.83
N GLY A 180 28.32 -10.60 9.69
CA GLY A 180 28.90 -9.40 10.30
C GLY A 180 28.26 -8.11 9.79
N SER A 181 28.04 -7.99 8.48
CA SER A 181 27.35 -6.86 7.86
C SER A 181 25.92 -6.72 8.40
N VAL A 182 25.17 -7.83 8.49
CA VAL A 182 23.81 -7.83 9.04
C VAL A 182 23.82 -7.40 10.50
N ASN A 183 24.72 -7.93 11.32
CA ASN A 183 24.82 -7.54 12.73
C ASN A 183 25.15 -6.04 12.89
N ASN A 184 26.04 -5.49 12.06
CA ASN A 184 26.33 -4.06 12.06
C ASN A 184 25.11 -3.22 11.68
N ILE A 185 24.31 -3.66 10.70
CA ILE A 185 23.05 -3.00 10.33
C ILE A 185 22.04 -3.07 11.48
N ILE A 186 21.91 -4.22 12.15
CA ILE A 186 21.05 -4.37 13.33
C ILE A 186 21.45 -3.37 14.43
N GLN A 187 22.74 -3.19 14.70
CA GLN A 187 23.21 -2.21 15.69
C GLN A 187 22.88 -0.77 15.30
N LYS A 188 22.98 -0.42 14.01
CA LYS A 188 22.55 0.90 13.51
C LYS A 188 21.06 1.12 13.68
N ILE A 189 20.24 0.12 13.37
CA ILE A 189 18.79 0.15 13.58
C ILE A 189 18.49 0.39 15.05
N TYR A 190 19.13 -0.36 15.95
CA TYR A 190 18.98 -0.20 17.39
C TYR A 190 19.31 1.20 17.87
N SER A 191 20.46 1.73 17.45
CA SER A 191 20.87 3.09 17.77
C SER A 191 19.88 4.15 17.27
N LYS A 192 19.33 3.99 16.05
CA LYS A 192 18.38 4.93 15.45
C LYS A 192 17.00 4.87 16.08
N ALA A 193 16.54 3.68 16.44
CA ALA A 193 15.26 3.47 17.11
C ALA A 193 15.31 3.72 18.63
N GLY A 194 16.51 3.92 19.20
CA GLY A 194 16.69 4.10 20.64
C GLY A 194 16.43 2.82 21.45
N VAL A 195 16.66 1.64 20.85
CA VAL A 195 16.42 0.32 21.45
C VAL A 195 17.71 -0.45 21.63
N THR A 196 17.69 -1.51 22.45
CA THR A 196 18.91 -2.28 22.78
C THR A 196 18.87 -3.74 22.34
N ASN A 197 17.70 -4.25 21.98
CA ASN A 197 17.54 -5.65 21.64
C ASN A 197 16.42 -5.86 20.62
N ARG A 198 16.37 -7.09 20.09
CA ARG A 198 15.49 -7.45 18.99
C ARG A 198 14.02 -7.31 19.35
N ARG A 199 13.65 -7.66 20.57
CA ARG A 199 12.27 -7.56 21.05
C ARG A 199 11.81 -6.10 21.08
N GLN A 200 12.65 -5.21 21.65
CA GLN A 200 12.37 -3.78 21.66
C GLN A 200 12.29 -3.18 20.25
N ALA A 201 13.12 -3.64 19.30
CA ALA A 201 13.03 -3.20 17.91
C ALA A 201 11.70 -3.62 17.24
N VAL A 202 11.17 -4.80 17.59
CA VAL A 202 9.85 -5.26 17.13
C VAL A 202 8.74 -4.42 17.76
N GLU A 203 8.79 -4.19 19.07
CA GLU A 203 7.83 -3.34 19.80
C GLU A 203 7.81 -1.91 19.22
N TYR A 204 8.98 -1.32 18.96
CA TYR A 204 9.12 -0.02 18.30
C TYR A 204 8.38 0.04 16.95
N CYS A 205 8.44 -1.02 16.14
CA CYS A 205 7.79 -1.01 14.83
C CYS A 205 6.25 -0.96 14.95
N TYR A 206 5.68 -1.72 15.89
CA TYR A 206 4.25 -1.71 16.15
C TYR A 206 3.79 -0.37 16.74
N GLU A 207 4.54 0.18 17.70
CA GLU A 207 4.23 1.49 18.31
C GLU A 207 4.22 2.62 17.28
N ASN A 208 5.13 2.55 16.29
CA ASN A 208 5.24 3.54 15.22
C ASN A 208 4.42 3.20 13.97
N LYS A 209 3.66 2.09 13.97
CA LYS A 209 2.84 1.62 12.83
C LYS A 209 3.65 1.48 11.52
N ILE A 210 4.85 0.92 11.61
CA ILE A 210 5.76 0.69 10.47
C ILE A 210 5.97 -0.81 10.18
N ASP A 211 5.25 -1.67 10.90
CA ASP A 211 5.31 -3.13 10.79
C ASP A 211 4.69 -3.68 9.50
N ASN A 212 3.94 -2.85 8.78
CA ASN A 212 3.32 -3.18 7.51
C ASN A 212 4.19 -2.89 6.28
N TYR A 213 5.40 -2.33 6.44
CA TYR A 213 6.28 -2.04 5.32
C TYR A 213 6.95 -3.30 4.76
N VAL A 214 6.89 -3.49 3.45
CA VAL A 214 7.55 -4.56 2.71
C VAL A 214 8.59 -3.95 1.76
N PRO A 215 9.89 -4.24 1.96
CA PRO A 215 10.94 -3.72 1.09
C PRO A 215 10.83 -4.31 -0.32
N GLN A 216 11.03 -3.48 -1.35
CA GLN A 216 11.00 -3.92 -2.75
C GLN A 216 11.91 -5.13 -3.03
N SER A 217 13.06 -5.19 -2.36
CA SER A 217 14.02 -6.27 -2.56
C SER A 217 13.57 -7.62 -2.02
N PHE A 218 12.50 -7.66 -1.20
CA PHE A 218 11.78 -8.89 -0.90
C PHE A 218 11.34 -9.63 -2.17
N PHE A 219 11.06 -8.88 -3.25
CA PHE A 219 10.70 -9.42 -4.56
C PHE A 219 11.93 -9.69 -5.45
N GLU A 220 12.99 -8.89 -5.35
CA GLU A 220 14.18 -8.95 -6.21
C GLU A 220 15.11 -10.15 -5.90
N TYR A 221 15.34 -10.49 -4.62
CA TYR A 221 16.30 -11.54 -4.22
C TYR A 221 15.80 -12.98 -4.44
N SER A 222 14.75 -13.16 -5.24
CA SER A 222 14.04 -14.43 -5.38
C SER A 222 13.69 -14.77 -6.83
N GLY A 223 14.47 -14.26 -7.78
CA GLY A 223 14.27 -14.40 -9.22
C GLY A 223 13.69 -13.14 -9.83
N SER A 224 13.99 -12.90 -11.11
CA SER A 224 13.62 -11.70 -11.86
C SER A 224 12.10 -11.50 -11.92
N PHE A 225 11.61 -10.51 -11.17
CA PHE A 225 10.28 -9.94 -11.32
C PHE A 225 10.44 -8.44 -11.61
N PRO A 226 10.05 -7.97 -12.81
CA PRO A 226 9.83 -6.54 -12.98
C PRO A 226 8.54 -6.19 -12.23
N LEU A 227 8.68 -5.51 -11.10
CA LEU A 227 7.60 -4.66 -10.57
C LEU A 227 7.57 -3.45 -11.51
N MET A 228 6.67 -3.47 -12.50
CA MET A 228 6.34 -2.28 -13.30
C MET A 228 5.25 -1.51 -12.58
#